data_AF-A0A1V0FYS2-F1
#
_entry.id   AF-A0A1V0FYS2-F1
#
_cell.length_a   1.000
_cell.length_b   1.000
_cell.length_c   1.000
_cell.angle_alpha   90.00
_cell.angle_beta   90.00
_cell.angle_gamma   90.00
#
_symmetry.space_group_name_H-M   'P 1'
#
loop_
_entity.id
_entity.type
_entity.pdbx_description
1 polymer ?
#
loop_
_entity_poly.entity_id
_entity_poly.type
_entity_poly.pdbx_seq_one_letter_code
_entity_poly.pdbx_strand_id
1 'polypeptide(L)'
;VFLISLVAVTALSEATHENVKEFRDIYSFYNLLIQKPPLPVLTMGSQTETQTVEAKAQEIVDTIIALNLTAIDNDMAAALVKKNQETKPEDLTDEKSSVKQKFDAITVDVRRVMLNEYQKLTENEEPYKTKFKKFELPLSEASKQAVRKVMAELVKRGLHVKQLIGEKQARIKTIVKAARQDMIEALYGSAARPKDNDAALEAAAAYMGIPDAGTFPWNAAAKDANCATTTANPGKKAGGALATDALCICTVQALAAGDQLRGESADADTHEMSGSTDQAKAQTQWQKLIGHCKELTAATPAPLSSEAIEAAVGAYLSHMGRNFVVITSGPDNTALVAK
;
A
#
# COMPACT_ATOMS: atom_id res chain seq x y z
N VAL A 1 3.09 16.96 0.91
CA VAL A 1 2.17 17.92 1.56
C VAL A 1 1.23 18.47 0.49
N PHE A 2 0.12 17.79 0.25
CA PHE A 2 -0.96 18.31 -0.60
C PHE A 2 -1.98 18.97 0.32
N LEU A 3 -1.83 20.27 0.57
CA LEU A 3 -2.86 21.09 1.19
C LEU A 3 -3.78 21.56 0.05
N ILE A 4 -4.91 20.88 -0.13
CA ILE A 4 -5.95 21.31 -1.07
C ILE A 4 -6.86 22.26 -0.30
N SER A 5 -6.56 23.57 -0.37
CA SER A 5 -7.47 24.60 0.14
C SER A 5 -8.58 24.84 -0.89
N LEU A 6 -9.76 24.29 -0.63
CA LEU A 6 -10.98 24.51 -1.41
C LEU A 6 -11.60 25.86 -1.04
N VAL A 7 -12.40 26.47 -1.91
CA VAL A 7 -13.25 27.63 -1.58
C VAL A 7 -14.65 27.27 -2.05
N ALA A 8 -15.55 27.00 -1.09
CA ALA A 8 -16.94 26.71 -1.39
C ALA A 8 -17.74 28.03 -1.42
N VAL A 9 -18.19 28.45 -2.59
CA VAL A 9 -19.30 29.41 -2.72
C VAL A 9 -20.52 28.60 -3.10
N THR A 10 -21.32 28.17 -2.12
CA THR A 10 -22.60 27.52 -2.39
C THR A 10 -23.67 28.58 -2.57
N ALA A 11 -24.18 28.75 -3.78
CA ALA A 11 -25.54 29.26 -3.95
C ALA A 11 -26.47 28.15 -3.47
N LEU A 12 -27.19 28.40 -2.37
CA LEU A 12 -28.20 27.50 -1.83
C LEU A 12 -29.23 27.20 -2.93
N SER A 13 -29.42 25.94 -3.28
CA SER A 13 -30.38 25.52 -4.28
C SER A 13 -31.38 24.53 -3.69
N GLU A 14 -32.65 24.76 -4.01
CA GLU A 14 -33.83 24.15 -3.38
C GLU A 14 -34.42 22.97 -4.20
N ALA A 15 -33.66 22.32 -5.08
CA ALA A 15 -34.20 21.25 -5.93
C ALA A 15 -33.57 19.86 -5.68
N THR A 16 -34.44 18.85 -5.73
CA THR A 16 -34.11 17.43 -5.58
C THR A 16 -33.09 16.97 -6.64
N HIS A 17 -32.11 16.15 -6.25
CA HIS A 17 -31.08 15.52 -7.10
C HIS A 17 -29.87 16.37 -7.55
N GLU A 18 -29.69 17.60 -7.06
CA GLU A 18 -28.65 18.52 -7.57
C GLU A 18 -27.19 18.18 -7.22
N ASN A 19 -26.94 17.21 -6.33
CA ASN A 19 -25.59 16.87 -5.87
C ASN A 19 -25.21 15.39 -5.99
N VAL A 20 -26.00 14.59 -6.71
CA VAL A 20 -25.74 13.15 -6.92
C VAL A 20 -24.39 12.93 -7.59
N LYS A 21 -23.95 13.86 -8.44
CA LYS A 21 -22.64 13.78 -9.11
C LYS A 21 -21.49 14.06 -8.17
N GLU A 22 -21.52 15.18 -7.43
CA GLU A 22 -20.48 15.50 -6.45
C GLU A 22 -20.38 14.39 -5.39
N PHE A 23 -21.51 13.80 -5.00
CA PHE A 23 -21.55 12.67 -4.10
C PHE A 23 -20.80 11.44 -4.64
N ARG A 24 -21.04 11.08 -5.91
CA ARG A 24 -20.33 9.99 -6.57
C ARG A 24 -18.83 10.25 -6.65
N ASP A 25 -18.41 11.47 -6.96
CA ASP A 25 -16.98 11.80 -7.05
C ASP A 25 -16.30 11.74 -5.68
N ILE A 26 -16.94 12.25 -4.62
CA ILE A 26 -16.46 12.14 -3.24
C ILE A 26 -16.28 10.67 -2.87
N TYR A 27 -17.19 9.80 -3.29
CA TYR A 27 -17.12 8.37 -3.01
C TYR A 27 -16.09 7.62 -3.84
N SER A 28 -15.92 7.97 -5.12
CA SER A 28 -14.80 7.48 -5.91
C SER A 28 -13.47 7.86 -5.26
N PHE A 29 -13.36 9.08 -4.72
CA PHE A 29 -12.15 9.52 -4.03
C PHE A 29 -11.96 8.80 -2.69
N TYR A 30 -13.01 8.66 -1.88
CA TYR A 30 -12.99 7.86 -0.64
C TYR A 30 -12.51 6.43 -0.88
N ASN A 31 -13.06 5.76 -1.91
CA ASN A 31 -12.71 4.39 -2.27
C ASN A 31 -11.25 4.23 -2.72
N LEU A 32 -10.60 5.29 -3.23
CA LEU A 32 -9.17 5.30 -3.48
C LEU A 32 -8.38 5.47 -2.18
N LEU A 33 -8.79 6.42 -1.34
CA LEU A 33 -8.08 6.78 -0.11
C LEU A 33 -8.12 5.70 1.00
N ILE A 34 -9.06 4.75 0.94
CA ILE A 34 -9.07 3.61 1.87
C ILE A 34 -8.22 2.44 1.40
N GLN A 35 -7.77 2.41 0.13
CA GLN A 35 -6.99 1.29 -0.39
C GLN A 35 -5.59 1.23 0.22
N LYS A 36 -5.02 0.03 0.24
CA LYS A 36 -3.60 -0.15 0.57
C LYS A 36 -2.75 0.31 -0.64
N PRO A 37 -1.76 1.21 -0.45
CA PRO A 37 -0.80 1.51 -1.51
C PRO A 37 -0.07 0.24 -1.95
N PRO A 38 -0.02 -0.05 -3.26
CA PRO A 38 0.55 -1.29 -3.76
C PRO A 38 2.06 -1.35 -3.50
N LEU A 39 2.54 -2.53 -3.13
CA LEU A 39 3.97 -2.82 -3.12
C LEU A 39 4.40 -3.29 -4.52
N PRO A 40 5.59 -2.87 -5.00
CA PRO A 40 6.09 -3.33 -6.29
C PRO A 40 6.37 -4.84 -6.23
N VAL A 41 5.87 -5.54 -7.24
CA VAL A 41 6.08 -6.98 -7.46
C VAL A 41 6.71 -7.20 -8.84
N LEU A 42 7.40 -8.32 -9.00
CA LEU A 42 7.85 -8.79 -10.31
C LEU A 42 6.78 -9.68 -10.92
N THR A 43 6.39 -9.39 -12.15
CA THR A 43 5.54 -10.29 -12.95
C THR A 43 6.44 -11.33 -13.61
N MET A 44 6.19 -12.61 -13.33
CA MET A 44 6.97 -13.72 -13.86
C MET A 44 6.14 -14.47 -14.89
N GLY A 45 6.60 -14.55 -16.15
CA GLY A 45 5.91 -15.35 -17.18
C GLY A 45 4.44 -14.97 -17.38
N SER A 46 3.54 -15.97 -17.43
CA SER A 46 2.10 -15.74 -17.45
C SER A 46 1.68 -14.87 -16.27
N GLN A 47 0.89 -13.82 -16.54
CA GLN A 47 0.60 -12.67 -15.67
C GLN A 47 0.06 -12.97 -14.25
N THR A 48 -0.21 -14.23 -13.92
CA THR A 48 -0.77 -14.68 -12.62
C THR A 48 0.29 -14.97 -11.55
N GLU A 49 1.54 -15.30 -11.91
CA GLU A 49 2.58 -15.54 -10.91
C GLU A 49 3.36 -14.24 -10.62
N THR A 50 3.27 -13.79 -9.37
CA THR A 50 4.03 -12.64 -8.89
C THR A 50 5.02 -13.07 -7.82
N GLN A 51 6.23 -12.52 -7.87
CA GLN A 51 7.27 -12.75 -6.86
C GLN A 51 7.77 -11.41 -6.32
N THR A 52 8.14 -11.38 -5.04
CA THR A 52 8.82 -10.20 -4.49
C THR A 52 10.23 -10.07 -5.08
N VAL A 53 10.69 -8.83 -5.24
CA VAL A 53 12.06 -8.55 -5.72
C VAL A 53 13.10 -9.18 -4.77
N GLU A 54 12.85 -9.11 -3.45
CA GLU A 54 13.63 -9.72 -2.36
C GLU A 54 13.83 -11.23 -2.60
N ALA A 55 12.74 -11.97 -2.83
CA ALA A 55 12.78 -13.42 -2.99
C ALA A 55 13.52 -13.82 -4.27
N LYS A 56 13.33 -13.08 -5.37
CA LYS A 56 14.07 -13.33 -6.60
C LYS A 56 15.56 -13.04 -6.45
N ALA A 57 15.92 -11.95 -5.77
CA ALA A 57 17.31 -11.61 -5.49
C ALA A 57 18.00 -12.68 -4.62
N GLN A 58 17.29 -13.20 -3.61
CA GLN A 58 17.76 -14.32 -2.80
C GLN A 58 18.03 -15.56 -3.66
N GLU A 59 17.07 -15.98 -4.50
CA GLU A 59 17.23 -17.17 -5.36
C GLU A 59 18.45 -17.06 -6.30
N ILE A 60 18.67 -15.86 -6.86
CA ILE A 60 19.82 -15.60 -7.73
C ILE A 60 21.14 -15.69 -6.94
N VAL A 61 21.19 -15.09 -5.75
CA VAL A 61 22.39 -15.15 -4.89
C VAL A 61 22.67 -16.59 -4.45
N ASP A 62 21.65 -17.36 -4.09
CA ASP A 62 21.81 -18.77 -3.71
C ASP A 62 22.36 -19.58 -4.89
N THR A 63 21.86 -19.32 -6.10
CA THR A 63 22.39 -19.94 -7.33
C THR A 63 23.84 -19.54 -7.59
N ILE A 64 24.22 -18.28 -7.36
CA ILE A 64 25.60 -17.79 -7.51
C ILE A 64 26.52 -18.46 -6.47
N ILE A 65 26.07 -18.58 -5.22
CA ILE A 65 26.81 -19.26 -4.15
C ILE A 65 27.00 -20.73 -4.51
N ALA A 66 25.94 -21.42 -4.94
CA ALA A 66 26.02 -22.80 -5.40
C ALA A 66 27.00 -22.97 -6.56
N LEU A 67 26.99 -22.07 -7.54
CA LEU A 67 27.96 -22.09 -8.63
C LEU A 67 29.39 -21.92 -8.10
N ASN A 68 29.62 -21.00 -7.17
CA ASN A 68 30.94 -20.82 -6.55
C ASN A 68 31.39 -22.06 -5.76
N LEU A 69 30.47 -22.76 -5.09
CA LEU A 69 30.73 -24.01 -4.38
C LEU A 69 31.27 -25.13 -5.27
N THR A 70 31.01 -25.09 -6.58
CA THR A 70 31.59 -26.08 -7.52
C THR A 70 33.10 -25.88 -7.75
N ALA A 71 33.64 -24.72 -7.39
CA ALA A 71 35.02 -24.31 -7.65
C ALA A 71 35.88 -24.09 -6.38
N ILE A 72 35.33 -24.31 -5.18
CA ILE A 72 36.06 -24.18 -3.91
C ILE A 72 37.18 -25.22 -3.80
N ASP A 73 38.12 -25.00 -2.89
CA ASP A 73 39.16 -26.00 -2.60
C ASP A 73 38.61 -27.20 -1.83
N ASN A 74 39.35 -28.30 -1.88
CA ASN A 74 38.91 -29.57 -1.31
C ASN A 74 38.78 -29.54 0.21
N ASP A 75 39.54 -28.68 0.92
CA ASP A 75 39.41 -28.56 2.38
C ASP A 75 38.11 -27.84 2.74
N MET A 76 37.76 -26.77 2.02
CA MET A 76 36.46 -26.09 2.19
C MET A 76 35.31 -27.04 1.85
N ALA A 77 35.41 -27.79 0.76
CA ALA A 77 34.41 -28.78 0.36
C ALA A 77 34.22 -29.85 1.45
N ALA A 78 35.31 -30.38 2.00
CA ALA A 78 35.27 -31.38 3.07
C ALA A 78 34.66 -30.85 4.37
N ALA A 79 34.83 -29.55 4.67
CA ALA A 79 34.23 -28.92 5.84
C ALA A 79 32.71 -28.69 5.71
N LEU A 80 32.19 -28.58 4.49
CA LEU A 80 30.76 -28.40 4.22
C LEU A 80 29.97 -29.73 4.21
N VAL A 81 30.64 -30.88 4.22
CA VAL A 81 29.99 -32.20 4.30
C VAL A 81 29.42 -32.41 5.72
N LYS A 82 28.15 -32.78 5.82
CA LYS A 82 27.53 -33.20 7.08
C LYS A 82 28.18 -34.50 7.58
N LYS A 83 28.90 -34.45 8.70
CA LYS A 83 29.46 -35.64 9.37
C LYS A 83 28.62 -36.03 10.57
N ASN A 84 27.60 -36.86 10.39
CA ASN A 84 26.77 -37.51 11.44
C ASN A 84 26.11 -36.58 12.51
N GLN A 85 26.43 -35.29 12.52
CA GLN A 85 25.85 -34.17 13.23
C GLN A 85 25.69 -33.05 12.20
N GLU A 86 24.63 -32.26 12.35
CA GLU A 86 24.38 -31.11 11.49
C GLU A 86 25.47 -30.06 11.72
N THR A 87 26.44 -29.97 10.79
CA THR A 87 27.47 -28.91 10.82
C THR A 87 26.78 -27.56 10.83
N LYS A 88 27.01 -26.77 11.88
CA LYS A 88 26.46 -25.43 12.01
C LYS A 88 27.36 -24.40 11.35
N PRO A 89 26.82 -23.25 10.87
CA PRO A 89 27.63 -22.18 10.29
C PRO A 89 28.75 -21.68 11.21
N GLU A 90 28.57 -21.76 12.53
CA GLU A 90 29.52 -21.32 13.54
C GLU A 90 30.73 -22.26 13.66
N ASP A 91 30.52 -23.56 13.44
CA ASP A 91 31.57 -24.60 13.55
C ASP A 91 32.71 -24.38 12.55
N LEU A 92 32.40 -23.79 11.38
CA LEU A 92 33.37 -23.51 10.33
C LEU A 92 34.42 -22.46 10.75
N THR A 93 34.10 -21.63 11.75
CA THR A 93 34.95 -20.56 12.27
C THR A 93 35.39 -20.77 13.72
N ASP A 94 35.09 -21.93 14.31
CA ASP A 94 35.55 -22.30 15.64
C ASP A 94 37.09 -22.28 15.71
N GLU A 95 37.67 -21.92 16.87
CA GLU A 95 39.13 -21.85 17.03
C GLU A 95 39.84 -23.17 16.75
N LYS A 96 39.16 -24.30 16.94
CA LYS A 96 39.69 -25.64 16.68
C LYS A 96 39.50 -26.10 15.23
N SER A 97 38.78 -25.31 14.41
CA SER A 97 38.55 -25.62 13.01
C SER A 97 39.82 -25.41 12.18
N SER A 98 40.30 -26.46 11.52
CA SER A 98 41.45 -26.38 10.60
C SER A 98 41.18 -25.53 9.35
N VAL A 99 39.91 -25.21 9.08
CA VAL A 99 39.49 -24.39 7.93
C VAL A 99 39.07 -22.97 8.32
N LYS A 100 39.19 -22.60 9.60
CA LYS A 100 38.76 -21.29 10.14
C LYS A 100 39.14 -20.11 9.24
N GLN A 101 40.42 -20.00 8.89
CA GLN A 101 40.95 -18.89 8.08
C GLN A 101 40.29 -18.78 6.69
N LYS A 102 39.74 -19.87 6.15
CA LYS A 102 39.03 -19.88 4.85
C LYS A 102 37.60 -19.37 4.95
N PHE A 103 37.01 -19.38 6.15
CA PHE A 103 35.62 -18.98 6.41
C PHE A 103 35.48 -17.71 7.24
N ASP A 104 36.55 -17.22 7.90
CA ASP A 104 36.53 -16.04 8.78
C ASP A 104 35.95 -14.78 8.10
N ALA A 105 36.28 -14.56 6.82
CA ALA A 105 35.80 -13.41 6.06
C ALA A 105 34.36 -13.57 5.52
N ILE A 106 33.75 -14.74 5.68
CA ILE A 106 32.41 -15.06 5.18
C ILE A 106 31.41 -14.91 6.32
N THR A 107 30.33 -14.16 6.13
CA THR A 107 29.33 -13.95 7.19
C THR A 107 28.60 -15.25 7.55
N VAL A 108 28.08 -15.33 8.78
CA VAL A 108 27.32 -16.49 9.28
C VAL A 108 26.18 -16.87 8.33
N ASP A 109 25.44 -15.88 7.80
CA ASP A 109 24.33 -16.13 6.88
C ASP A 109 24.80 -16.73 5.55
N VAL A 110 25.91 -16.23 4.99
CA VAL A 110 26.47 -16.80 3.76
C VAL A 110 26.99 -18.21 4.02
N ARG A 111 27.61 -18.49 5.17
CA ARG A 111 28.03 -19.84 5.55
C ARG A 111 26.84 -20.80 5.69
N ARG A 112 25.72 -20.34 6.23
CA ARG A 112 24.47 -21.11 6.29
C ARG A 112 23.97 -21.46 4.89
N VAL A 113 23.95 -20.50 3.97
CA VAL A 113 23.60 -20.75 2.57
C VAL A 113 24.59 -21.74 1.94
N MET A 114 25.89 -21.58 2.19
CA MET A 114 26.90 -22.51 1.67
C MET A 114 26.66 -23.95 2.12
N LEU A 115 26.37 -24.18 3.41
CA LEU A 115 26.04 -25.52 3.93
C LEU A 115 24.80 -26.11 3.25
N ASN A 116 23.72 -25.32 3.16
CA ASN A 116 22.46 -25.76 2.55
C ASN A 116 22.62 -26.06 1.06
N GLU A 117 23.24 -25.16 0.29
CA GLU A 117 23.37 -25.33 -1.16
C GLU A 117 24.41 -26.39 -1.52
N TYR A 118 25.48 -26.55 -0.72
CA TYR A 118 26.44 -27.63 -0.93
C TYR A 118 25.79 -29.01 -0.74
N GLN A 119 24.94 -29.16 0.29
CA GLN A 119 24.19 -30.39 0.51
C GLN A 119 23.36 -30.75 -0.73
N LYS A 120 22.52 -29.81 -1.22
CA LYS A 120 21.68 -30.02 -2.41
C LYS A 120 22.47 -30.35 -3.67
N LEU A 121 23.62 -29.68 -3.86
CA LEU A 121 24.55 -29.96 -4.96
C LEU A 121 25.08 -31.41 -4.90
N THR A 122 25.48 -31.88 -3.71
CA THR A 122 26.03 -33.23 -3.53
C THR A 122 24.97 -34.34 -3.58
N GLU A 123 23.77 -34.06 -3.10
CA GLU A 123 22.62 -34.98 -3.15
C GLU A 123 21.98 -35.02 -4.55
N ASN A 124 22.40 -34.13 -5.45
CA ASN A 124 21.91 -34.03 -6.82
C ASN A 124 20.38 -33.86 -6.87
N GLU A 125 19.84 -33.07 -5.94
CA GLU A 125 18.41 -32.79 -5.83
C GLU A 125 17.92 -31.94 -7.02
N GLU A 126 16.63 -32.00 -7.35
CA GLU A 126 16.04 -31.01 -8.27
C GLU A 126 15.79 -29.69 -7.53
N PRO A 127 16.00 -28.51 -8.15
CA PRO A 127 16.35 -28.29 -9.56
C PRO A 127 17.87 -28.27 -9.84
N TYR A 128 18.73 -28.59 -8.86
CA TYR A 128 20.19 -28.52 -8.98
C TYR A 128 20.73 -29.41 -10.09
N LYS A 129 20.26 -30.65 -10.13
CA LYS A 129 20.59 -31.62 -11.19
C LYS A 129 20.37 -31.02 -12.58
N THR A 130 19.23 -30.40 -12.82
CA THR A 130 18.90 -29.77 -14.11
C THR A 130 19.68 -28.48 -14.34
N LYS A 131 19.75 -27.58 -13.36
CA LYS A 131 20.40 -26.26 -13.47
C LYS A 131 21.90 -26.37 -13.77
N PHE A 132 22.58 -27.36 -13.18
CA PHE A 132 24.03 -27.51 -13.27
C PHE A 132 24.51 -28.60 -14.23
N LYS A 133 23.61 -29.36 -14.86
CA LYS A 133 23.93 -30.44 -15.81
C LYS A 133 24.95 -30.04 -16.89
N LYS A 134 24.89 -28.79 -17.35
CA LYS A 134 25.74 -28.25 -18.42
C LYS A 134 27.19 -27.98 -18.03
N PHE A 135 27.54 -28.04 -16.74
CA PHE A 135 28.87 -27.69 -16.25
C PHE A 135 29.79 -28.89 -16.00
N GLU A 136 29.35 -30.11 -16.36
CA GLU A 136 30.16 -31.35 -16.23
C GLU A 136 30.83 -31.48 -14.85
N LEU A 137 30.03 -31.38 -13.79
CA LEU A 137 30.52 -31.47 -12.41
C LEU A 137 30.89 -32.91 -12.02
N PRO A 138 31.92 -33.13 -11.17
CA PRO A 138 32.77 -32.13 -10.55
C PRO A 138 33.85 -31.58 -11.51
N LEU A 139 34.17 -30.29 -11.37
CA LEU A 139 35.22 -29.64 -12.16
C LEU A 139 36.61 -30.23 -11.85
N SER A 140 37.49 -30.27 -12.86
CA SER A 140 38.91 -30.59 -12.67
C SER A 140 39.61 -29.52 -11.82
N GLU A 141 40.69 -29.87 -11.12
CA GLU A 141 41.44 -28.91 -10.28
C GLU A 141 41.98 -27.70 -11.08
N ALA A 142 42.42 -27.92 -12.32
CA ALA A 142 42.84 -26.84 -13.21
C ALA A 142 41.67 -25.89 -13.53
N SER A 143 40.49 -26.44 -13.84
CA SER A 143 39.28 -25.65 -14.08
C SER A 143 38.81 -24.91 -12.83
N LYS A 144 38.83 -25.55 -11.65
CA LYS A 144 38.52 -24.90 -10.37
C LYS A 144 39.42 -23.70 -10.14
N GLN A 145 40.74 -23.88 -10.27
CA GLN A 145 41.71 -22.79 -10.07
C GLN A 145 41.48 -21.62 -11.04
N ALA A 146 41.17 -21.90 -12.31
CA ALA A 146 40.93 -20.88 -13.33
C ALA A 146 39.70 -20.01 -13.02
N VAL A 147 38.62 -20.58 -12.47
CA VAL A 147 37.36 -19.85 -12.25
C VAL A 147 37.16 -19.37 -10.82
N ARG A 148 37.89 -19.90 -9.83
CA ARG A 148 37.69 -19.62 -8.39
C ARG A 148 37.61 -18.14 -8.07
N LYS A 149 38.56 -17.34 -8.58
CA LYS A 149 38.59 -15.89 -8.32
C LYS A 149 37.38 -15.17 -8.95
N VAL A 150 36.97 -15.58 -10.15
CA VAL A 150 35.82 -14.98 -10.85
C VAL A 150 34.52 -15.33 -10.13
N MET A 151 34.36 -16.57 -9.68
CA MET A 151 33.18 -17.00 -8.94
C MET A 151 33.07 -16.33 -7.56
N ALA A 152 34.19 -16.18 -6.84
CA ALA A 152 34.22 -15.46 -5.57
C ALA A 152 33.83 -13.99 -5.74
N GLU A 153 34.31 -13.33 -6.80
CA GLU A 153 33.92 -11.96 -7.14
C GLU A 153 32.43 -11.87 -7.52
N LEU A 154 31.90 -12.86 -8.23
CA LEU A 154 30.46 -12.92 -8.57
C LEU A 154 29.60 -13.06 -7.31
N VAL A 155 29.99 -13.88 -6.33
CA VAL A 155 29.33 -13.98 -5.03
C VAL A 155 29.32 -12.63 -4.33
N LYS A 156 30.48 -11.95 -4.26
CA LYS A 156 30.60 -10.63 -3.62
C LYS A 156 29.66 -9.60 -4.27
N ARG A 157 29.60 -9.56 -5.60
CA ARG A 157 28.70 -8.66 -6.34
C ARG A 157 27.24 -9.02 -6.14
N GLY A 158 26.90 -10.31 -6.17
CA GLY A 158 25.53 -10.79 -5.93
C GLY A 158 25.03 -10.39 -4.55
N LEU A 159 25.85 -10.59 -3.51
CA LEU A 159 25.54 -10.18 -2.14
C LEU A 159 25.37 -8.66 -2.02
N HIS A 160 26.23 -7.88 -2.68
CA HIS A 160 26.11 -6.43 -2.69
C HIS A 160 24.80 -5.97 -3.34
N VAL A 161 24.43 -6.53 -4.50
CA VAL A 161 23.17 -6.21 -5.18
C VAL A 161 21.97 -6.60 -4.32
N LYS A 162 22.00 -7.78 -3.68
CA LYS A 162 20.95 -8.21 -2.75
C LYS A 162 20.80 -7.26 -1.57
N GLN A 163 21.90 -6.77 -1.02
CA GLN A 163 21.88 -5.76 0.05
C GLN A 163 21.19 -4.47 -0.45
N LEU A 164 21.59 -3.95 -1.61
CA LEU A 164 20.98 -2.75 -2.21
C LEU A 164 19.47 -2.93 -2.46
N ILE A 165 19.05 -4.12 -2.87
CA ILE A 165 17.63 -4.46 -3.05
C ILE A 165 16.89 -4.41 -1.70
N GLY A 166 17.46 -5.01 -0.65
CA GLY A 166 16.89 -4.96 0.70
C GLY A 166 16.76 -3.53 1.23
N GLU A 167 17.78 -2.69 1.05
CA GLU A 167 17.74 -1.27 1.41
C GLU A 167 16.62 -0.51 0.67
N LYS A 168 16.48 -0.74 -0.64
CA LYS A 168 15.42 -0.12 -1.44
C LYS A 168 14.02 -0.60 -1.01
N GLN A 169 13.86 -1.88 -0.70
CA GLN A 169 12.57 -2.41 -0.26
C GLN A 169 12.19 -1.91 1.14
N ALA A 170 13.15 -1.77 2.06
CA ALA A 170 12.91 -1.10 3.33
C ALA A 170 12.41 0.34 3.12
N ARG A 171 13.05 1.09 2.22
CA ARG A 171 12.61 2.45 1.86
C ARG A 171 11.22 2.47 1.24
N ILE A 172 10.89 1.54 0.36
CA ILE A 172 9.55 1.44 -0.25
C ILE A 172 8.49 1.17 0.82
N LYS A 173 8.74 0.29 1.78
CA LYS A 173 7.83 0.03 2.91
C LYS A 173 7.58 1.32 3.71
N THR A 174 8.62 2.10 4.00
CA THR A 174 8.47 3.41 4.65
C THR A 174 7.65 4.40 3.82
N ILE A 175 7.85 4.44 2.50
CA ILE A 175 7.08 5.32 1.59
C ILE A 175 5.61 4.91 1.54
N VAL A 176 5.31 3.62 1.39
CA VAL A 176 3.93 3.10 1.38
C VAL A 176 3.21 3.42 2.68
N LYS A 177 3.90 3.27 3.80
CA LYS A 177 3.37 3.63 5.11
C LYS A 177 3.06 5.12 5.23
N ALA A 178 3.99 5.98 4.81
CA ALA A 178 3.79 7.44 4.80
C ALA A 178 2.62 7.83 3.87
N ALA A 179 2.54 7.22 2.68
CA ALA A 179 1.43 7.45 1.76
C ALA A 179 0.09 7.08 2.40
N ARG A 180 0.01 5.96 3.12
CA ARG A 180 -1.21 5.57 3.83
C ARG A 180 -1.57 6.53 4.97
N GLN A 181 -0.59 7.07 5.70
CA GLN A 181 -0.83 8.13 6.68
C GLN A 181 -1.42 9.38 6.02
N ASP A 182 -0.82 9.80 4.90
CA ASP A 182 -1.26 10.99 4.15
C ASP A 182 -2.66 10.79 3.57
N MET A 183 -3.01 9.58 3.13
CA MET A 183 -4.36 9.25 2.66
C MET A 183 -5.39 9.30 3.79
N ILE A 184 -5.06 8.79 4.98
CA ILE A 184 -5.95 8.86 6.16
C ILE A 184 -6.08 10.31 6.66
N GLU A 185 -4.99 11.08 6.63
CA GLU A 185 -5.01 12.51 6.89
C GLU A 185 -5.86 13.28 5.87
N ALA A 186 -5.82 12.92 4.59
CA ALA A 186 -6.70 13.52 3.59
C ALA A 186 -8.17 13.16 3.84
N LEU A 187 -8.47 11.94 4.32
CA LEU A 187 -9.82 11.51 4.67
C LEU A 187 -10.38 12.26 5.89
N TYR A 188 -9.58 12.40 6.93
CA TYR A 188 -10.06 12.76 8.27
C TYR A 188 -9.35 13.95 8.92
N GLY A 189 -8.47 14.64 8.19
CA GLY A 189 -7.69 15.76 8.68
C GLY A 189 -6.47 15.35 9.51
N SER A 190 -5.60 16.32 9.77
CA SER A 190 -4.31 16.11 10.44
C SER A 190 -4.42 15.58 11.88
N ALA A 191 -5.51 15.90 12.58
CA ALA A 191 -5.78 15.40 13.94
C ALA A 191 -6.02 13.88 13.98
N ALA A 192 -6.46 13.29 12.86
CA ALA A 192 -6.70 11.87 12.70
C ALA A 192 -5.52 11.12 12.04
N ARG A 193 -4.42 11.82 11.73
CA ARG A 193 -3.23 11.20 11.13
C ARG A 193 -2.70 10.10 12.05
N PRO A 194 -2.62 8.84 11.59
CA PRO A 194 -2.14 7.74 12.41
C PRO A 194 -0.67 7.91 12.80
N LYS A 195 -0.33 7.44 14.01
CA LYS A 195 1.07 7.34 14.45
C LYS A 195 1.81 6.27 13.65
N ASP A 196 3.12 6.40 13.57
CA ASP A 196 3.97 5.46 12.82
C ASP A 196 3.87 4.01 13.33
N ASN A 197 3.47 3.77 14.57
CA ASN A 197 3.34 2.41 15.11
C ASN A 197 1.91 1.84 14.97
N ASP A 198 1.00 2.53 14.29
CA ASP A 198 -0.36 2.05 14.10
C ASP A 198 -0.40 0.81 13.19
N ALA A 199 -0.95 -0.28 13.70
CA ALA A 199 -1.07 -1.56 12.98
C ALA A 199 -1.94 -1.45 11.71
N ALA A 200 -2.88 -0.50 11.68
CA ALA A 200 -3.72 -0.24 10.52
C ALA A 200 -2.90 0.23 9.30
N LEU A 201 -1.71 0.80 9.49
CA LEU A 201 -0.85 1.23 8.39
C LEU A 201 -0.30 0.05 7.58
N GLU A 202 -0.03 -1.07 8.24
CA GLU A 202 0.58 -2.26 7.61
C GLU A 202 -0.47 -3.28 7.12
N ALA A 203 -1.71 -3.15 7.59
CA ALA A 203 -2.82 -4.07 7.29
C ALA A 203 -3.00 -4.30 5.79
N ALA A 204 -3.22 -5.54 5.36
CA ALA A 204 -3.45 -5.86 3.95
C ALA A 204 -4.81 -5.34 3.42
N ALA A 205 -5.80 -5.28 4.29
CA ALA A 205 -7.14 -4.82 3.97
C ALA A 205 -7.22 -3.29 3.81
N ALA A 206 -8.31 -2.83 3.19
CA ALA A 206 -8.67 -1.41 3.14
C ALA A 206 -8.80 -0.82 4.56
N TYR A 207 -8.50 0.47 4.70
CA TYR A 207 -8.66 1.19 5.94
C TYR A 207 -10.14 1.47 6.20
N MET A 208 -10.70 0.82 7.22
CA MET A 208 -12.11 0.98 7.62
C MET A 208 -12.26 1.79 8.92
N GLY A 209 -11.15 2.33 9.44
CA GLY A 209 -11.15 3.11 10.67
C GLY A 209 -11.88 4.45 10.47
N ILE A 210 -12.70 4.81 11.45
CA ILE A 210 -13.32 6.14 11.52
C ILE A 210 -12.81 6.76 12.83
N PRO A 211 -12.30 8.00 12.81
CA PRO A 211 -11.83 8.66 14.03
C PRO A 211 -12.96 8.72 15.05
N ASP A 212 -12.62 8.56 16.33
CA ASP A 212 -13.56 8.76 17.42
C ASP A 212 -14.13 10.18 17.42
N ALA A 213 -15.28 10.38 18.06
CA ALA A 213 -15.93 11.69 18.12
C ALA A 213 -14.98 12.83 18.52
N GLY A 214 -14.10 12.66 19.50
CA GLY A 214 -13.17 13.73 19.92
C GLY A 214 -12.15 14.16 18.85
N THR A 215 -11.80 13.26 17.92
CA THR A 215 -10.80 13.48 16.86
C THR A 215 -11.42 13.63 15.47
N PHE A 216 -12.73 13.40 15.33
CA PHE A 216 -13.44 13.59 14.07
C PHE A 216 -13.32 15.06 13.61
N PRO A 217 -13.08 15.33 12.31
CA PRO A 217 -12.72 16.64 11.77
C PRO A 217 -13.88 17.66 11.72
N TRP A 218 -14.67 17.81 12.78
CA TRP A 218 -15.79 18.73 12.80
C TRP A 218 -15.65 19.74 13.94
N ASN A 219 -16.03 20.99 13.71
CA ASN A 219 -16.11 21.99 14.78
C ASN A 219 -17.53 21.99 15.37
N ALA A 220 -17.67 22.23 16.67
CA ALA A 220 -18.95 22.29 17.37
C ALA A 220 -19.71 23.58 17.03
N ALA A 221 -20.23 23.65 15.81
CA ALA A 221 -20.97 24.76 15.25
C ALA A 221 -22.08 24.25 14.32
N ALA A 222 -22.95 25.15 13.88
CA ALA A 222 -23.94 24.84 12.86
C ALA A 222 -23.27 24.39 11.55
N LYS A 223 -23.94 23.51 10.80
CA LYS A 223 -23.44 22.97 9.54
C LYS A 223 -23.01 24.08 8.59
N ASP A 224 -23.87 25.06 8.32
CA ASP A 224 -23.53 26.14 7.39
C ASP A 224 -22.35 26.98 7.89
N ALA A 225 -22.16 27.15 9.21
CA ALA A 225 -21.00 27.84 9.75
C ALA A 225 -19.68 27.07 9.53
N ASN A 226 -19.72 25.74 9.53
CA ASN A 226 -18.57 24.89 9.20
C ASN A 226 -18.31 24.81 7.68
N CYS A 227 -19.33 25.08 6.86
CA CYS A 227 -19.25 25.00 5.40
C CYS A 227 -19.04 26.35 4.70
N ALA A 228 -19.36 27.47 5.35
CA ALA A 228 -19.37 28.81 4.73
C ALA A 228 -17.97 29.42 4.51
N THR A 229 -16.92 28.95 5.19
CA THR A 229 -15.57 29.51 5.05
C THR A 229 -14.49 28.45 5.15
N THR A 230 -13.67 28.37 4.10
CA THR A 230 -12.45 27.56 4.09
C THR A 230 -11.32 28.32 4.75
N THR A 231 -11.35 28.34 6.08
CA THR A 231 -10.19 28.84 6.82
C THR A 231 -9.08 27.80 6.79
N ALA A 232 -7.82 28.24 6.71
CA ALA A 232 -6.60 27.44 6.93
C ALA A 232 -6.48 26.85 8.36
N ASN A 233 -7.61 26.62 9.02
CA ASN A 233 -7.69 25.99 10.32
C ASN A 233 -7.59 24.47 10.10
N PRO A 234 -6.59 23.78 10.66
CA PRO A 234 -6.28 22.41 10.29
C PRO A 234 -7.46 21.48 10.58
N GLY A 235 -8.13 21.02 9.53
CA GLY A 235 -8.96 19.82 9.52
C GLY A 235 -10.27 19.84 10.31
N LYS A 236 -10.89 20.99 10.65
CA LYS A 236 -12.19 20.99 11.39
C LYS A 236 -13.37 21.67 10.67
N LYS A 237 -13.15 22.12 9.45
CA LYS A 237 -14.12 22.82 8.59
C LYS A 237 -14.01 22.31 7.16
N ALA A 238 -14.94 22.72 6.30
CA ALA A 238 -14.84 22.48 4.87
C ALA A 238 -13.45 22.88 4.30
N GLY A 239 -12.95 22.06 3.38
CA GLY A 239 -11.62 22.11 2.79
C GLY A 239 -10.51 21.52 3.67
N GLY A 240 -10.84 21.01 4.87
CA GLY A 240 -9.86 20.46 5.81
C GLY A 240 -9.68 18.94 5.71
N ALA A 241 -10.68 18.22 5.22
CA ALA A 241 -10.71 16.77 5.07
C ALA A 241 -11.83 16.35 4.10
N LEU A 242 -11.69 15.19 3.44
CA LEU A 242 -12.76 14.68 2.57
C LEU A 242 -14.06 14.44 3.36
N ALA A 243 -13.97 13.94 4.60
CA ALA A 243 -15.14 13.70 5.44
C ALA A 243 -15.90 15.00 5.76
N THR A 244 -15.21 16.13 5.95
CA THR A 244 -15.89 17.42 6.17
C THR A 244 -16.59 17.92 4.91
N ASP A 245 -15.94 17.74 3.76
CA ASP A 245 -16.48 18.19 2.49
C ASP A 245 -17.71 17.38 2.09
N ALA A 246 -17.65 16.07 2.31
CA ALA A 246 -18.79 15.18 2.17
C ALA A 246 -19.96 15.59 3.06
N LEU A 247 -19.72 15.90 4.35
CA LEU A 247 -20.79 16.37 5.22
C LEU A 247 -21.37 17.70 4.73
N CYS A 248 -20.54 18.64 4.26
CA CYS A 248 -21.02 19.92 3.76
C CYS A 248 -21.89 19.82 2.50
N ILE A 249 -21.52 18.91 1.59
CA ILE A 249 -22.22 18.71 0.31
C ILE A 249 -23.44 17.81 0.48
N CYS A 250 -23.36 16.81 1.35
CA CYS A 250 -24.30 15.69 1.43
C CYS A 250 -25.11 15.69 2.73
N THR A 251 -25.26 16.84 3.39
CA THR A 251 -26.18 17.02 4.51
C THR A 251 -26.82 18.40 4.47
N VAL A 252 -27.98 18.53 5.11
CA VAL A 252 -28.73 19.79 5.21
C VAL A 252 -28.83 20.24 6.66
N GLN A 253 -28.87 21.56 6.90
CA GLN A 253 -28.94 22.09 8.26
C GLN A 253 -30.32 21.90 8.90
N ALA A 254 -31.39 21.87 8.12
CA ALA A 254 -32.74 21.56 8.57
C ALA A 254 -33.49 20.96 7.38
N LEU A 255 -34.42 20.03 7.62
CA LEU A 255 -35.23 19.44 6.56
C LEU A 255 -36.33 20.40 6.15
N ALA A 256 -36.20 21.01 4.97
CA ALA A 256 -37.33 21.58 4.25
C ALA A 256 -37.91 20.54 3.26
N ALA A 257 -39.16 20.75 2.83
CA ALA A 257 -39.77 19.93 1.80
C ALA A 257 -39.00 20.09 0.47
N GLY A 258 -38.18 19.10 0.10
CA GLY A 258 -37.37 19.13 -1.13
C GLY A 258 -35.89 18.75 -0.95
N ASP A 259 -35.40 18.76 0.30
CA ASP A 259 -33.99 18.63 0.70
C ASP A 259 -33.42 17.20 0.64
N GLN A 260 -33.99 16.34 -0.19
CA GLN A 260 -33.61 14.93 -0.24
C GLN A 260 -32.50 14.69 -1.26
N LEU A 261 -31.38 14.14 -0.77
CA LEU A 261 -30.31 13.53 -1.55
C LEU A 261 -30.82 12.24 -2.21
N ARG A 262 -31.72 12.32 -3.21
CA ARG A 262 -32.24 11.09 -3.79
C ARG A 262 -31.29 10.53 -4.85
N GLY A 263 -30.56 9.50 -4.47
CA GLY A 263 -30.17 8.39 -5.31
C GLY A 263 -30.53 7.12 -4.55
N GLU A 264 -31.80 6.73 -4.61
CA GLU A 264 -32.43 5.52 -4.04
C GLU A 264 -32.70 5.49 -2.50
N SER A 265 -34.00 5.30 -2.17
CA SER A 265 -34.65 4.89 -0.90
C SER A 265 -34.17 5.36 0.50
N ALA A 266 -33.58 6.53 0.69
CA ALA A 266 -33.29 7.04 2.05
C ALA A 266 -34.49 7.77 2.70
N ASP A 267 -34.84 7.40 3.94
CA ASP A 267 -35.73 8.14 4.84
C ASP A 267 -35.24 9.59 4.99
N ALA A 268 -36.16 10.56 4.95
CA ALA A 268 -35.85 11.99 4.95
C ALA A 268 -34.97 12.44 6.14
N ASP A 269 -35.01 11.71 7.26
CA ASP A 269 -34.36 12.07 8.52
C ASP A 269 -32.85 11.73 8.59
N THR A 270 -32.29 11.05 7.59
CA THR A 270 -30.91 10.54 7.66
C THR A 270 -29.84 11.57 7.30
N HIS A 271 -30.21 12.71 6.73
CA HIS A 271 -29.28 13.70 6.17
C HIS A 271 -29.29 15.07 6.87
N GLU A 272 -30.05 15.22 7.96
CA GLU A 272 -30.12 16.47 8.72
C GLU A 272 -28.96 16.61 9.73
N MET A 273 -28.41 17.82 9.81
CA MET A 273 -27.42 18.26 10.82
C MET A 273 -27.87 19.58 11.45
N SER A 274 -28.96 19.56 12.22
CA SER A 274 -29.54 20.74 12.85
C SER A 274 -28.88 21.19 14.15
N GLY A 275 -28.95 22.51 14.36
CA GLY A 275 -28.37 23.18 15.52
C GLY A 275 -26.85 23.15 15.56
N SER A 276 -26.27 23.40 16.74
CA SER A 276 -24.84 23.15 16.95
C SER A 276 -24.61 21.64 16.83
N THR A 277 -23.91 21.25 15.77
CA THR A 277 -23.60 19.86 15.53
C THR A 277 -22.24 19.56 16.13
N ASP A 278 -22.23 18.74 17.18
CA ASP A 278 -20.98 18.26 17.77
C ASP A 278 -20.31 17.22 16.87
N GLN A 279 -19.06 16.88 17.21
CA GLN A 279 -18.27 15.95 16.42
C GLN A 279 -18.88 14.53 16.40
N ALA A 280 -19.61 14.11 17.44
CA ALA A 280 -20.22 12.78 17.51
C ALA A 280 -21.39 12.63 16.52
N LYS A 281 -22.23 13.67 16.41
CA LYS A 281 -23.29 13.75 15.42
C LYS A 281 -22.72 13.76 14.00
N ALA A 282 -21.69 14.57 13.75
CA ALA A 282 -21.01 14.62 12.44
C ALA A 282 -20.39 13.26 12.04
N GLN A 283 -19.72 12.60 12.99
CA GLN A 283 -19.18 11.25 12.81
C GLN A 283 -20.29 10.24 12.46
N THR A 284 -21.42 10.30 13.16
CA THR A 284 -22.58 9.42 12.92
C THR A 284 -23.17 9.65 11.54
N GLN A 285 -23.29 10.90 11.09
CA GLN A 285 -23.77 11.18 9.73
C GLN A 285 -22.78 10.72 8.67
N TRP A 286 -21.48 10.92 8.89
CA TRP A 286 -20.46 10.39 8.00
C TRP A 286 -20.55 8.86 7.86
N GLN A 287 -20.78 8.14 8.97
CA GLN A 287 -21.01 6.68 8.95
C GLN A 287 -22.21 6.28 8.09
N LYS A 288 -23.30 7.04 8.12
CA LYS A 288 -24.45 6.79 7.25
C LYS A 288 -24.13 7.06 5.79
N LEU A 289 -23.45 8.17 5.49
CA LEU A 289 -23.03 8.51 4.13
C LEU A 289 -22.16 7.38 3.54
N ILE A 290 -21.11 6.95 4.23
CA ILE A 290 -20.29 5.83 3.74
C ILE A 290 -21.07 4.52 3.59
N GLY A 291 -22.15 4.32 4.35
CA GLY A 291 -23.08 3.21 4.20
C GLY A 291 -23.79 3.26 2.85
N HIS A 292 -24.38 4.41 2.51
CA HIS A 292 -25.07 4.65 1.23
C HIS A 292 -24.14 4.58 0.00
N CYS A 293 -22.83 4.78 0.17
CA CYS A 293 -21.85 4.56 -0.91
C CYS A 293 -21.98 3.18 -1.56
N LYS A 294 -22.19 2.15 -0.73
CA LYS A 294 -22.18 0.75 -1.16
C LYS A 294 -23.34 0.44 -2.08
N GLU A 295 -24.42 1.22 -1.99
CA GLU A 295 -25.63 1.08 -2.79
C GLU A 295 -25.45 1.74 -4.17
N LEU A 296 -24.62 2.80 -4.26
CA LEU A 296 -24.40 3.57 -5.49
C LEU A 296 -23.29 3.07 -6.41
N THR A 297 -22.37 2.25 -5.91
CA THR A 297 -21.24 1.74 -6.69
C THR A 297 -21.42 0.26 -7.01
N ALA A 298 -22.11 -0.06 -8.12
CA ALA A 298 -22.14 -1.41 -8.69
C ALA A 298 -20.79 -1.82 -9.33
N ALA A 299 -19.85 -0.89 -9.49
CA ALA A 299 -18.54 -1.12 -10.12
C ALA A 299 -17.42 -1.28 -9.08
N THR A 300 -16.52 -2.22 -9.34
CA THR A 300 -15.27 -2.40 -8.56
C THR A 300 -14.47 -1.09 -8.56
N PRO A 301 -14.00 -0.61 -7.39
CA PRO A 301 -13.15 0.58 -7.32
C PRO A 301 -11.94 0.46 -8.23
N ALA A 302 -11.56 1.57 -8.89
CA ALA A 302 -10.32 1.63 -9.65
C ALA A 302 -9.12 1.31 -8.73
N PRO A 303 -8.11 0.58 -9.22
CA PRO A 303 -6.91 0.32 -8.45
C PRO A 303 -6.20 1.64 -8.13
N LEU A 304 -5.69 1.76 -6.92
CA LEU A 304 -4.95 2.93 -6.47
C LEU A 304 -3.69 3.16 -7.33
N SER A 305 -3.65 4.30 -8.01
CA SER A 305 -2.50 4.81 -8.75
C SER A 305 -2.44 6.34 -8.67
N SER A 306 -1.32 6.95 -9.08
CA SER A 306 -1.21 8.42 -9.14
C SER A 306 -2.27 9.00 -10.07
N GLU A 307 -2.44 8.37 -11.23
CA GLU A 307 -3.39 8.77 -12.27
C GLU A 307 -4.84 8.65 -11.77
N ALA A 308 -5.15 7.60 -11.01
CA ALA A 308 -6.48 7.42 -10.42
C ALA A 308 -6.79 8.51 -9.37
N ILE A 309 -5.82 8.88 -8.54
CA ILE A 309 -5.97 9.98 -7.57
C ILE A 309 -6.16 11.32 -8.32
N GLU A 310 -5.31 11.61 -9.30
CA GLU A 310 -5.40 12.85 -10.09
C GLU A 310 -6.74 12.95 -10.84
N ALA A 311 -7.21 11.85 -11.43
CA ALA A 311 -8.50 11.79 -12.09
C ALA A 311 -9.65 12.02 -11.11
N ALA A 312 -9.61 11.41 -9.92
CA ALA A 312 -10.65 11.59 -8.90
C ALA A 312 -10.68 13.03 -8.36
N VAL A 313 -9.52 13.63 -8.08
CA VAL A 313 -9.42 15.03 -7.67
C VAL A 313 -9.91 15.95 -8.78
N GLY A 314 -9.51 15.70 -10.03
CA GLY A 314 -9.94 16.47 -11.19
C GLY A 314 -11.46 16.41 -11.41
N ALA A 315 -12.05 15.22 -11.32
CA ALA A 315 -13.50 15.03 -11.43
C ALA A 315 -14.23 15.82 -10.33
N TYR A 316 -13.83 15.62 -9.08
CA TYR A 316 -14.40 16.32 -7.92
C TYR A 316 -14.35 17.84 -8.06
N LEU A 317 -13.18 18.40 -8.40
CA LEU A 317 -13.01 19.84 -8.59
C LEU A 317 -13.81 20.37 -9.79
N SER A 318 -13.95 19.58 -10.85
CA SER A 318 -14.66 20.00 -12.07
C SER A 318 -16.18 20.03 -11.91
N HIS A 319 -16.73 19.27 -10.96
CA HIS A 319 -18.16 19.16 -10.75
C HIS A 319 -18.69 20.03 -9.60
N MET A 320 -17.82 20.39 -8.66
CA MET A 320 -18.18 21.22 -7.51
C MET A 320 -18.92 22.50 -7.89
N GLY A 321 -20.10 22.71 -7.30
CA GLY A 321 -20.87 23.95 -7.43
C GLY A 321 -21.56 24.13 -8.78
N ARG A 322 -21.61 23.08 -9.61
CA ARG A 322 -22.31 23.06 -10.90
C ARG A 322 -23.73 22.49 -10.82
N ASN A 323 -24.17 22.07 -9.62
CA ASN A 323 -25.53 21.62 -9.32
C ASN A 323 -26.07 20.65 -10.38
N PHE A 324 -25.39 19.51 -10.55
CA PHE A 324 -25.75 18.53 -11.56
C PHE A 324 -27.05 17.81 -11.20
N VAL A 325 -28.05 17.86 -12.08
CA VAL A 325 -29.33 17.17 -11.91
C VAL A 325 -29.41 15.90 -12.77
N VAL A 326 -30.09 14.89 -12.23
CA VAL A 326 -30.48 13.69 -12.98
C VAL A 326 -31.67 14.02 -13.88
N ILE A 327 -31.57 13.76 -15.18
CA ILE A 327 -32.62 14.14 -16.16
C ILE A 327 -33.59 12.99 -16.43
N THR A 328 -33.27 11.77 -15.99
CA THR A 328 -34.11 10.59 -16.25
C THR A 328 -34.10 9.64 -15.06
N SER A 329 -35.30 9.23 -14.63
CA SER A 329 -35.57 8.29 -13.52
C SER A 329 -35.21 6.83 -13.84
N GLY A 330 -34.01 6.58 -14.38
CA GLY A 330 -33.44 5.25 -14.52
C GLY A 330 -32.63 4.88 -13.26
N PRO A 331 -32.59 3.60 -12.85
CA PRO A 331 -31.92 3.15 -11.61
C PRO A 331 -30.42 3.51 -11.57
N ASP A 332 -29.83 3.78 -12.73
CA ASP A 332 -28.40 4.01 -12.92
C ASP A 332 -28.00 5.49 -12.76
N ASN A 333 -28.96 6.43 -12.78
CA ASN A 333 -28.73 7.90 -12.77
C ASN A 333 -27.57 8.36 -13.69
N THR A 334 -27.43 7.79 -14.89
CA THR A 334 -26.28 7.99 -15.78
C THR A 334 -26.36 9.26 -16.63
N ALA A 335 -27.55 9.83 -16.82
CA ALA A 335 -27.75 11.09 -17.55
C ALA A 335 -27.80 12.28 -16.58
N LEU A 336 -26.69 13.02 -16.50
CA LEU A 336 -26.51 14.22 -15.67
C LEU A 336 -26.25 15.45 -16.54
N VAL A 337 -26.93 16.57 -16.28
CA VAL A 337 -26.60 17.90 -16.85
C VAL A 337 -26.35 18.90 -15.74
N ALA A 338 -25.43 19.84 -16.01
CA ALA A 338 -25.28 21.01 -15.17
C ALA A 338 -26.54 21.87 -15.28
N LYS A 339 -26.99 22.42 -14.15
CA LYS A 339 -28.10 23.36 -14.10
C LYS A 339 -27.67 24.76 -14.55
#